data_AF-A0A350BVH3-F1
#
_entry.id   AF-A0A350BVH3-F1
#
_cell.length_a   1.000
_cell.length_b   1.000
_cell.length_c   1.000
_cell.angle_alpha   90.00
_cell.angle_beta   90.00
_cell.angle_gamma   90.00
#
_symmetry.space_group_name_H-M   'P 1'
#
loop_
_entity.id
_entity.type
_entity.pdbx_description
1 polymer ?
#
loop_
_entity_poly.entity_id
_entity_poly.type
_entity_poly.pdbx_seq_one_letter_code
_entity_poly.pdbx_strand_id
1 'polypeptide(L)'
;MKRIAVILLVACGLMSYGQVDRINTVIIDYSNPQKFEIGGISVSGNTFTDSKIVILMSGLSVGQTITLPGDETRIAIDRMWRQSLFSDIEIGIEKTEGTQLFLNIDVKERLRLSKYSIKGLRKGETNNIRDEITLKKNQLITEDLINRTRREIENYFFDKGYYGVKTTFSKEEDKEKPNFEMLRIDIKRGKKIKVYNVVFEGNESIEDKKLRKLIKPKRTYKKWNPFASSKFVEATYEETRPAIIQKYSSLGYRDAHLVYDSIIRKDKKYVIIKIAIDEGKKYYFRNITWIGNTKYRTSLLDTLLGISKGEIYDQSRLESKLFMSENGFDISSLYMDDGYLF
;
A
#
# COMPACT_ATOMS: atom_id res chain seq x y z
N MET A 1 -36.99 -74.35 31.88
CA MET A 1 -37.06 -72.88 32.05
C MET A 1 -35.64 -72.32 32.17
N LYS A 2 -35.30 -71.29 31.37
CA LYS A 2 -34.17 -70.33 31.48
C LYS A 2 -32.74 -70.94 31.35
N ARG A 3 -32.13 -70.84 30.16
CA ARG A 3 -31.24 -69.76 29.65
C ARG A 3 -29.91 -69.65 30.44
N ILE A 4 -28.79 -69.88 29.76
CA ILE A 4 -27.73 -68.88 29.45
C ILE A 4 -26.77 -69.52 28.45
N ALA A 5 -26.67 -68.92 27.26
CA ALA A 5 -25.66 -69.22 26.25
C ALA A 5 -24.46 -68.30 26.48
N VAL A 6 -23.26 -68.86 26.61
CA VAL A 6 -22.01 -68.11 26.68
C VAL A 6 -21.39 -68.13 25.28
N ILE A 7 -21.38 -66.97 24.63
CA ILE A 7 -20.71 -66.77 23.34
C ILE A 7 -19.25 -66.49 23.64
N LEU A 8 -18.37 -67.42 23.27
CA LEU A 8 -16.92 -67.28 23.35
C LEU A 8 -16.45 -66.51 22.11
N LEU A 9 -15.98 -65.28 22.31
CA LEU A 9 -15.50 -64.38 21.26
C LEU A 9 -14.00 -64.67 21.04
N VAL A 10 -13.69 -65.47 20.02
CA VAL A 10 -12.30 -65.76 19.60
C VAL A 10 -11.75 -64.54 18.88
N ALA A 11 -10.87 -63.80 19.55
CA ALA A 11 -10.09 -62.72 18.95
C ALA A 11 -8.98 -63.32 18.08
N CYS A 12 -9.20 -63.34 16.77
CA CYS A 12 -8.20 -63.72 15.79
C CYS A 12 -7.22 -62.55 15.57
N GLY A 13 -6.02 -62.65 16.16
CA GLY A 13 -4.95 -61.67 15.94
C GLY A 13 -4.31 -61.87 14.57
N LEU A 14 -4.71 -61.07 13.59
CA LEU A 14 -3.99 -60.94 12.32
C LEU A 14 -2.70 -60.14 12.56
N MET A 15 -1.56 -60.83 12.66
CA MET A 15 -0.25 -60.18 12.51
C MET A 15 -0.04 -59.84 11.04
N SER A 16 -0.25 -58.57 10.70
CA SER A 16 0.15 -58.01 9.40
C SER A 16 1.67 -57.81 9.41
N TYR A 17 2.40 -58.65 8.67
CA TYR A 17 3.79 -58.37 8.32
C TYR A 17 3.78 -57.29 7.22
N GLY A 18 3.92 -56.03 7.64
CA GLY A 18 4.19 -54.94 6.71
C GLY A 18 5.57 -55.13 6.10
N GLN A 19 5.63 -55.41 4.81
CA GLN A 19 6.86 -55.37 4.03
C GLN A 19 7.30 -53.90 3.95
N VAL A 20 8.34 -53.54 4.72
CA VAL A 20 8.95 -52.22 4.68
C VAL A 20 9.79 -52.14 3.40
N ASP A 21 9.31 -51.41 2.41
CA ASP A 21 10.14 -50.95 1.30
C ASP A 21 11.31 -50.17 1.90
N ARG A 22 12.53 -50.68 1.66
CA ARG A 22 13.78 -49.99 2.03
C ARG A 22 13.89 -48.74 1.18
N ILE A 23 13.29 -47.64 1.64
CA ILE A 23 13.74 -46.30 1.25
C ILE A 23 15.17 -46.21 1.79
N ASN A 24 16.16 -46.19 0.91
CA ASN A 24 17.55 -45.87 1.27
C ASN A 24 17.58 -44.41 1.76
N THR A 25 17.17 -44.18 3.01
CA THR A 25 17.30 -42.87 3.64
C THR A 25 18.77 -42.64 3.90
N VAL A 26 19.40 -41.79 3.09
CA VAL A 26 20.76 -41.31 3.34
C VAL A 26 20.73 -40.57 4.68
N ILE A 27 21.36 -41.13 5.71
CA ILE A 27 21.50 -40.49 7.02
C ILE A 27 22.57 -39.41 6.87
N ILE A 28 22.14 -38.14 6.88
CA ILE A 28 23.05 -36.99 6.79
C ILE A 28 23.58 -36.68 8.19
N ASP A 29 24.87 -36.93 8.40
CA ASP A 29 25.57 -36.56 9.62
C ASP A 29 26.19 -35.16 9.48
N TYR A 30 25.62 -34.17 10.16
CA TYR A 30 26.10 -32.80 10.16
C TYR A 30 27.44 -32.59 10.88
N SER A 31 27.87 -33.56 11.69
CA SER A 31 29.15 -33.50 12.37
C SER A 31 30.32 -34.01 11.51
N ASN A 32 30.04 -34.70 10.40
CA ASN A 32 31.06 -35.27 9.52
C ASN A 32 30.75 -35.03 8.03
N PRO A 33 31.08 -33.84 7.50
CA PRO A 33 30.84 -33.51 6.10
C PRO A 33 31.67 -34.37 5.16
N GLN A 34 31.01 -34.99 4.18
CA GLN A 34 31.65 -35.85 3.18
C GLN A 34 31.60 -35.21 1.80
N LYS A 35 32.64 -35.47 0.99
CA LYS A 35 32.70 -35.01 -0.40
C LYS A 35 32.14 -36.07 -1.32
N PHE A 36 31.23 -35.67 -2.20
CA PHE A 36 30.66 -36.49 -3.25
C PHE A 36 30.86 -35.83 -4.61
N GLU A 37 31.00 -36.65 -5.64
CA GLU A 37 30.94 -36.19 -7.03
C GLU A 37 29.51 -36.37 -7.55
N ILE A 38 28.94 -35.35 -8.20
CA ILE A 38 27.61 -35.45 -8.79
C ILE A 38 27.65 -36.38 -9.99
N GLY A 39 27.10 -37.59 -9.85
CA GLY A 39 26.99 -38.59 -10.92
C GLY A 39 25.81 -38.34 -11.87
N GLY A 40 24.78 -37.65 -11.40
CA GLY A 40 23.61 -37.29 -12.21
C GLY A 40 22.68 -36.31 -11.52
N ILE A 41 21.92 -35.57 -12.32
CA ILE A 41 20.88 -34.63 -11.84
C ILE A 41 19.61 -34.90 -12.63
N SER A 42 18.55 -35.30 -11.94
CA SER A 42 17.18 -35.40 -12.45
C SER A 42 16.38 -34.16 -12.05
N VAL A 43 15.31 -33.89 -12.79
CA VAL A 43 14.39 -32.77 -12.51
C VAL A 43 12.97 -33.30 -12.54
N SER A 44 12.19 -32.96 -11.52
CA SER A 44 10.76 -33.26 -11.42
C SER A 44 9.92 -32.00 -11.25
N GLY A 45 8.62 -32.10 -11.57
CA GLY A 45 7.66 -31.00 -11.40
C GLY A 45 7.74 -29.88 -12.45
N ASN A 46 8.77 -29.86 -13.29
CA ASN A 46 8.85 -28.98 -14.46
C ASN A 46 7.88 -29.44 -15.56
N THR A 47 7.03 -28.54 -16.04
CA THR A 47 6.06 -28.83 -17.12
C THR A 47 6.39 -28.04 -18.38
N PHE A 48 6.76 -26.76 -18.23
CA PHE A 48 7.03 -25.84 -19.34
C PHE A 48 8.50 -25.49 -19.51
N THR A 49 9.29 -25.55 -18.43
CA THR A 49 10.73 -25.28 -18.45
C THR A 49 11.46 -26.59 -18.74
N ASP A 50 12.37 -26.58 -19.70
CA ASP A 50 13.20 -27.75 -20.01
C ASP A 50 14.10 -28.12 -18.82
N SER A 51 14.23 -29.42 -18.51
CA SER A 51 15.01 -29.91 -17.38
C SER A 51 16.47 -29.44 -17.41
N LYS A 52 17.09 -29.31 -18.59
CA LYS A 52 18.47 -28.81 -18.71
C LYS A 52 18.57 -27.34 -18.32
N ILE A 53 17.53 -26.54 -18.59
CA ILE A 53 17.46 -25.15 -18.16
C ILE A 53 17.33 -25.06 -16.64
N VAL A 54 16.51 -25.93 -16.02
CA VAL A 54 16.39 -26.00 -14.55
C VAL A 54 17.74 -26.35 -13.92
N ILE A 55 18.44 -27.36 -14.44
CA ILE A 55 19.79 -27.74 -13.98
C ILE A 55 20.75 -26.56 -14.15
N LEU A 56 20.75 -25.90 -15.30
CA LEU A 56 21.60 -24.73 -15.56
C LEU A 56 21.34 -23.59 -14.56
N MET A 57 20.08 -23.33 -14.20
CA MET A 57 19.70 -22.29 -13.22
C MET A 57 20.18 -22.60 -11.79
N SER A 58 20.24 -23.89 -11.43
CA SER A 58 20.83 -24.32 -10.16
C SER A 58 22.33 -24.01 -10.08
N GLY A 59 23.00 -24.03 -11.24
CA GLY A 59 24.45 -23.92 -11.34
C GLY A 59 25.19 -25.12 -10.76
N LEU A 60 24.48 -26.23 -10.52
CA LEU A 60 25.07 -27.55 -10.30
C LEU A 60 25.39 -28.19 -11.64
N SER A 61 26.39 -29.06 -11.67
CA SER A 61 26.78 -29.77 -12.88
C SER A 61 27.22 -31.19 -12.56
N VAL A 62 26.96 -32.12 -13.48
CA VAL A 62 27.48 -33.49 -13.41
C VAL A 62 29.01 -33.44 -13.44
N GLY A 63 29.67 -34.20 -12.57
CA GLY A 63 31.12 -34.18 -12.34
C GLY A 63 31.59 -33.14 -11.31
N GLN A 64 30.72 -32.25 -10.84
CA GLN A 64 31.07 -31.30 -9.78
C GLN A 64 31.20 -32.04 -8.44
N THR A 65 32.25 -31.74 -7.68
CA THR A 65 32.37 -32.18 -6.29
C THR A 65 31.61 -31.24 -5.37
N ILE A 66 30.75 -31.78 -4.51
CA ILE A 66 30.01 -31.03 -3.47
C ILE A 66 30.22 -31.68 -2.11
N THR A 67 30.08 -30.89 -1.05
CA THR A 67 30.14 -31.37 0.34
C THR A 67 28.72 -31.58 0.88
N LEU A 68 28.47 -32.71 1.54
CA LEU A 68 27.21 -32.98 2.22
C LEU A 68 27.43 -33.32 3.71
N PRO A 69 26.74 -32.62 4.62
CA PRO A 69 25.99 -31.38 4.38
C PRO A 69 26.92 -30.21 4.02
N GLY A 70 26.45 -29.31 3.15
CA GLY A 70 27.21 -28.17 2.63
C GLY A 70 26.31 -27.05 2.11
N ASP A 71 26.92 -25.96 1.67
CA ASP A 71 26.23 -24.74 1.22
C ASP A 71 25.82 -24.78 -0.26
N GLU A 72 26.36 -25.71 -1.03
CA GLU A 72 26.22 -25.76 -2.48
C GLU A 72 24.76 -25.93 -2.91
N THR A 73 23.99 -26.77 -2.22
CA THR A 73 22.55 -26.96 -2.47
C THR A 73 21.75 -25.73 -2.07
N ARG A 74 22.08 -25.07 -0.96
CA ARG A 74 21.46 -23.80 -0.54
C ARG A 74 21.71 -22.69 -1.58
N ILE A 75 22.95 -22.56 -2.06
CA ILE A 75 23.32 -21.58 -3.08
C ILE A 75 22.56 -21.87 -4.39
N ALA A 76 22.42 -23.15 -4.76
CA ALA A 76 21.64 -23.55 -5.93
C ALA A 76 20.16 -23.15 -5.80
N ILE A 77 19.53 -23.42 -4.64
CA ILE A 77 18.16 -23.00 -4.33
C ILE A 77 18.04 -21.47 -4.41
N ASP A 78 18.97 -20.72 -3.79
CA ASP A 78 18.98 -19.26 -3.80
C ASP A 78 19.09 -18.68 -5.23
N ARG A 79 19.90 -19.29 -6.09
CA ARG A 79 20.04 -18.89 -7.51
C ARG A 79 18.76 -19.10 -8.29
N MET A 80 18.13 -20.26 -8.11
CA MET A 80 16.87 -20.58 -8.77
C MET A 80 15.72 -19.69 -8.27
N TRP A 81 15.70 -19.34 -6.97
CA TRP A 81 14.76 -18.36 -6.42
C TRP A 81 14.84 -16.98 -7.05
N ARG A 82 16.04 -16.49 -7.33
CA ARG A 82 16.23 -15.20 -8.00
C ARG A 82 15.60 -15.14 -9.39
N GLN A 83 15.44 -16.28 -10.06
CA GLN A 83 14.79 -16.34 -11.38
C GLN A 83 13.28 -16.06 -11.29
N SER A 84 12.66 -16.18 -10.11
CA SER A 84 11.21 -15.99 -9.90
C SER A 84 10.31 -16.90 -10.73
N LEU A 85 10.86 -17.94 -11.38
CA LEU A 85 10.13 -18.88 -12.23
C LEU A 85 9.47 -20.01 -11.44
N PHE A 86 9.88 -20.25 -10.21
CA PHE A 86 9.39 -21.35 -9.38
C PHE A 86 8.72 -20.81 -8.11
N SER A 87 7.71 -21.52 -7.61
CA SER A 87 7.02 -21.27 -6.33
C SER A 87 7.40 -22.25 -5.24
N ASP A 88 7.95 -23.41 -5.63
CA ASP A 88 8.56 -24.38 -4.72
C ASP A 88 9.83 -24.94 -5.37
N ILE A 89 10.88 -25.16 -4.57
CA ILE A 89 12.14 -25.76 -5.01
C ILE A 89 12.67 -26.64 -3.89
N GLU A 90 12.87 -27.92 -4.20
CA GLU A 90 13.51 -28.89 -3.33
C GLU A 90 14.65 -29.57 -4.07
N ILE A 91 15.79 -29.74 -3.40
CA ILE A 91 16.91 -30.53 -3.93
C ILE A 91 17.10 -31.72 -3.00
N GLY A 92 16.67 -32.89 -3.47
CA GLY A 92 16.76 -34.16 -2.76
C GLY A 92 17.87 -35.06 -3.28
N ILE A 93 18.22 -36.07 -2.49
CA ILE A 93 19.12 -37.14 -2.91
C ILE A 93 18.27 -38.29 -3.46
N GLU A 94 18.48 -38.63 -4.73
CA GLU A 94 17.80 -39.75 -5.38
C GLU A 94 18.47 -41.08 -4.99
N LYS A 95 19.79 -41.15 -5.11
CA LYS A 95 20.60 -42.30 -4.69
C LYS A 95 22.07 -41.92 -4.49
N THR A 96 22.81 -42.80 -3.82
CA THR A 96 24.27 -42.74 -3.68
C THR A 96 24.89 -44.06 -4.16
N GLU A 97 25.98 -43.97 -4.91
CA GLU A 97 26.74 -45.12 -5.41
C GLU A 97 28.24 -44.88 -5.13
N GLY A 98 28.73 -45.40 -4.01
CA GLY A 98 30.10 -45.13 -3.56
C GLY A 98 30.31 -43.64 -3.28
N THR A 99 31.22 -42.99 -4.03
CA THR A 99 31.48 -41.54 -3.95
C THR A 99 30.62 -40.72 -4.93
N GLN A 100 29.77 -41.37 -5.72
CA GLN A 100 28.86 -40.70 -6.66
C GLN A 100 27.50 -40.42 -6.01
N LEU A 101 27.01 -39.21 -6.23
CA LEU A 101 25.75 -38.70 -5.71
C LEU A 101 24.80 -38.34 -6.87
N PHE A 102 23.57 -38.82 -6.79
CA PHE A 102 22.51 -38.52 -7.75
C PHE A 102 21.46 -37.65 -7.08
N LEU A 103 21.19 -36.49 -7.65
CA LEU A 103 20.29 -35.48 -7.10
C LEU A 103 19.01 -35.40 -7.92
N ASN A 104 17.88 -35.17 -7.24
CA ASN A 104 16.63 -34.76 -7.88
C ASN A 104 16.32 -33.31 -7.50
N ILE A 105 16.09 -32.46 -8.50
CA ILE A 105 15.60 -31.10 -8.32
C ILE A 105 14.10 -31.10 -8.58
N ASP A 106 13.29 -31.07 -7.52
CA ASP A 106 11.84 -30.94 -7.64
C ASP A 106 11.43 -29.47 -7.64
N VAL A 107 10.67 -29.05 -8.63
CA VAL A 107 10.23 -27.66 -8.77
C VAL A 107 8.74 -27.56 -9.01
N LYS A 108 8.13 -26.50 -8.47
CA LYS A 108 6.78 -26.08 -8.85
C LYS A 108 6.84 -24.79 -9.63
N GLU A 109 6.53 -24.83 -10.92
CA GLU A 109 6.59 -23.66 -11.80
C GLU A 109 5.54 -22.59 -11.46
N ARG A 110 5.90 -21.32 -11.66
CA ARG A 110 5.00 -20.18 -11.63
C ARG A 110 4.48 -19.90 -13.02
N LEU A 111 3.15 -19.86 -13.13
CA LEU A 111 2.48 -19.52 -14.37
C LEU A 111 2.34 -18.01 -14.56
N ARG A 112 2.17 -17.61 -15.80
CA ARG A 112 1.97 -16.20 -16.18
C ARG A 112 0.50 -15.84 -16.17
N LEU A 113 0.20 -14.57 -15.92
CA LEU A 113 -1.16 -14.06 -15.91
C LEU A 113 -1.69 -13.89 -17.33
N SER A 114 -2.69 -14.67 -17.75
CA SER A 114 -3.33 -14.47 -19.06
C SER A 114 -4.30 -13.28 -19.04
N LYS A 115 -5.16 -13.27 -18.02
CA LYS A 115 -6.22 -12.29 -17.80
C LYS A 115 -6.59 -12.29 -16.33
N TYR A 116 -7.29 -11.24 -15.90
CA TYR A 116 -7.86 -11.19 -14.56
C TYR A 116 -9.32 -10.75 -14.59
N SER A 117 -10.10 -11.22 -13.62
CA SER A 117 -11.47 -10.76 -13.41
C SER A 117 -11.64 -10.21 -12.01
N ILE A 118 -12.45 -9.17 -11.89
CA ILE A 118 -12.82 -8.57 -10.61
C ILE A 118 -14.31 -8.81 -10.41
N LYS A 119 -14.66 -9.43 -9.29
CA LYS A 119 -16.04 -9.71 -8.88
C LYS A 119 -16.36 -9.04 -7.53
N GLY A 120 -17.65 -8.88 -7.26
CA GLY A 120 -18.15 -8.23 -6.04
C GLY A 120 -18.35 -6.71 -6.13
N LEU A 121 -18.13 -6.11 -7.30
CA LEU A 121 -18.27 -4.67 -7.56
C LEU A 121 -19.17 -4.38 -8.77
N ARG A 122 -19.68 -3.15 -8.86
CA ARG A 122 -20.41 -2.68 -10.05
C ARG A 122 -19.44 -2.41 -11.20
N LYS A 123 -19.90 -2.55 -12.45
CA LYS A 123 -19.08 -2.38 -13.67
C LYS A 123 -18.23 -1.09 -13.67
N GLY A 124 -18.80 0.04 -13.28
CA GLY A 124 -18.06 1.31 -13.21
C GLY A 124 -16.97 1.33 -12.13
N GLU A 125 -17.24 0.77 -10.94
CA GLU A 125 -16.23 0.65 -9.88
C GLU A 125 -15.10 -0.29 -10.30
N THR A 126 -15.44 -1.38 -11.00
CA THR A 126 -14.45 -2.31 -11.54
C THR A 126 -13.53 -1.64 -12.54
N ASN A 127 -14.06 -0.82 -13.47
CA ASN A 127 -13.24 -0.10 -14.44
C ASN A 127 -12.27 0.85 -13.77
N ASN A 128 -12.75 1.67 -12.82
CA ASN A 128 -11.89 2.59 -12.08
C ASN A 128 -10.74 1.86 -11.34
N ILE A 129 -10.99 0.66 -10.79
CA ILE A 129 -9.93 -0.14 -10.17
C ILE A 129 -8.93 -0.65 -11.20
N ARG A 130 -9.39 -1.07 -12.39
CA ARG A 130 -8.49 -1.53 -13.46
C ARG A 130 -7.54 -0.43 -13.91
N ASP A 131 -8.01 0.81 -13.91
CA ASP A 131 -7.21 1.98 -14.31
C ASP A 131 -6.19 2.36 -13.22
N GLU A 132 -6.49 2.07 -11.95
CA GLU A 132 -5.63 2.39 -10.80
C GLU A 132 -4.55 1.32 -10.52
N ILE A 133 -4.90 0.03 -10.63
CA ILE A 133 -3.97 -1.06 -10.28
C ILE A 133 -2.92 -1.28 -11.36
N THR A 134 -1.75 -1.75 -10.96
CA THR A 134 -0.63 -2.01 -11.87
C THR A 134 -0.63 -3.43 -12.48
N LEU A 135 -1.66 -4.22 -12.21
CA LEU A 135 -1.81 -5.61 -12.65
C LEU A 135 -2.03 -5.69 -14.17
N LYS A 136 -1.11 -6.37 -14.87
CA LYS A 136 -1.10 -6.48 -16.33
C LYS A 136 -0.92 -7.94 -16.78
N LYS A 137 -1.41 -8.24 -17.98
CA LYS A 137 -1.22 -9.55 -18.61
C LYS A 137 0.27 -9.85 -18.80
N ASN A 138 0.60 -11.15 -18.87
CA ASN A 138 1.94 -11.70 -19.06
C ASN A 138 2.92 -11.49 -17.89
N GLN A 139 2.47 -10.96 -16.75
CA GLN A 139 3.26 -10.92 -15.52
C GLN A 139 3.30 -12.30 -14.86
N LEU A 140 4.40 -12.66 -14.20
CA LEU A 140 4.48 -13.87 -13.38
C LEU A 140 3.59 -13.71 -12.15
N ILE A 141 2.80 -14.73 -11.83
CA ILE A 141 1.90 -14.71 -10.66
C ILE A 141 2.71 -15.03 -9.40
N THR A 142 3.38 -14.00 -8.90
CA THR A 142 4.15 -14.05 -7.65
C THR A 142 3.30 -13.65 -6.45
N GLU A 143 3.73 -14.06 -5.26
CA GLU A 143 3.08 -13.63 -4.02
C GLU A 143 3.22 -12.11 -3.81
N ASP A 144 4.34 -11.52 -4.25
CA ASP A 144 4.52 -10.07 -4.25
C ASP A 144 3.50 -9.37 -5.18
N LEU A 145 3.27 -9.90 -6.39
CA LEU A 145 2.27 -9.35 -7.30
C LEU A 145 0.89 -9.36 -6.65
N ILE A 146 0.49 -10.48 -6.05
CA ILE A 146 -0.79 -10.62 -5.33
C ILE A 146 -0.89 -9.63 -4.17
N ASN A 147 0.16 -9.53 -3.35
CA ASN A 147 0.19 -8.65 -2.19
C ASN A 147 0.18 -7.17 -2.58
N ARG A 148 0.93 -6.79 -3.62
CA ARG A 148 0.96 -5.44 -4.17
C ARG A 148 -0.40 -5.04 -4.73
N THR A 149 -1.02 -5.89 -5.56
CA THR A 149 -2.38 -5.64 -6.07
C THR A 149 -3.39 -5.58 -4.93
N ARG A 150 -3.27 -6.40 -3.88
CA ARG A 150 -4.14 -6.32 -2.69
C ARG A 150 -4.04 -4.93 -2.04
N ARG A 151 -2.82 -4.45 -1.81
CA ARG A 151 -2.58 -3.11 -1.21
C ARG A 151 -3.11 -1.99 -2.10
N GLU A 152 -2.87 -2.04 -3.40
CA GLU A 152 -3.41 -1.04 -4.35
C GLU A 152 -4.94 -0.97 -4.29
N ILE A 153 -5.62 -2.13 -4.28
CA ILE A 153 -7.09 -2.19 -4.13
C ILE A 153 -7.53 -1.64 -2.78
N GLU A 154 -6.87 -2.04 -1.68
CA GLU A 154 -7.21 -1.59 -0.33
C GLU A 154 -7.04 -0.07 -0.19
N ASN A 155 -5.94 0.49 -0.69
CA ASN A 155 -5.66 1.94 -0.70
C ASN A 155 -6.69 2.71 -1.53
N TYR A 156 -6.98 2.26 -2.76
CA TYR A 156 -8.01 2.89 -3.60
C TYR A 156 -9.37 3.03 -2.87
N PHE A 157 -9.75 2.00 -2.12
CA PHE A 157 -10.99 2.03 -1.34
C PHE A 157 -10.85 2.85 -0.06
N PHE A 158 -9.69 2.81 0.59
CA PHE A 158 -9.36 3.61 1.75
C PHE A 158 -9.51 5.11 1.44
N ASP A 159 -8.94 5.56 0.32
CA ASP A 159 -9.00 6.96 -0.14
C ASP A 159 -10.45 7.42 -0.39
N LYS A 160 -11.30 6.48 -0.84
CA LYS A 160 -12.75 6.67 -1.03
C LYS A 160 -13.57 6.52 0.26
N GLY A 161 -12.90 6.37 1.39
CA GLY A 161 -13.47 6.29 2.73
C GLY A 161 -14.08 4.94 3.07
N TYR A 162 -13.64 3.84 2.46
CA TYR A 162 -14.07 2.49 2.80
C TYR A 162 -13.03 1.78 3.66
N TYR A 163 -13.47 1.18 4.76
CA TYR A 163 -12.60 0.41 5.65
C TYR A 163 -13.08 -1.04 5.73
N GLY A 164 -12.13 -1.94 6.03
CA GLY A 164 -12.40 -3.37 6.12
C GLY A 164 -12.72 -3.99 4.76
N VAL A 165 -12.08 -3.48 3.71
CA VAL A 165 -12.07 -4.12 2.40
C VAL A 165 -11.43 -5.49 2.57
N LYS A 166 -12.02 -6.51 1.94
CA LYS A 166 -11.44 -7.85 1.88
C LYS A 166 -11.30 -8.25 0.44
N THR A 167 -10.09 -8.66 0.06
CA THR A 167 -9.77 -9.09 -1.30
C THR A 167 -9.26 -10.52 -1.26
N THR A 168 -9.96 -11.41 -1.95
CA THR A 168 -9.59 -12.82 -2.11
C THR A 168 -9.12 -13.05 -3.54
N PHE A 169 -8.00 -13.76 -3.69
CA PHE A 169 -7.41 -14.11 -4.97
C PHE A 169 -7.53 -15.61 -5.18
N SER A 170 -8.06 -16.04 -6.31
CA SER A 170 -8.05 -17.43 -6.74
C SER A 170 -7.42 -17.54 -8.13
N LYS A 171 -6.62 -18.58 -8.33
CA LYS A 171 -5.98 -18.89 -9.61
C LYS A 171 -6.83 -19.96 -10.30
N GLU A 172 -7.11 -19.75 -11.58
CA GLU A 172 -7.85 -20.68 -12.44
C GLU A 172 -7.00 -20.93 -13.70
N GLU A 173 -6.83 -22.18 -14.11
CA GLU A 173 -6.06 -22.51 -15.33
C GLU A 173 -6.70 -21.89 -16.58
N ASP A 174 -5.87 -21.40 -17.50
CA ASP A 174 -6.35 -20.93 -18.80
C ASP A 174 -6.30 -22.06 -19.83
N LYS A 175 -7.48 -22.64 -20.14
CA LYS A 175 -7.61 -23.74 -21.10
C LYS A 175 -7.08 -23.42 -22.51
N GLU A 176 -7.00 -22.14 -22.88
CA GLU A 176 -6.49 -21.72 -24.19
C GLU A 176 -4.96 -21.56 -24.21
N LYS A 177 -4.33 -21.43 -23.03
CA LYS A 177 -2.91 -21.08 -22.89
C LYS A 177 -2.25 -21.93 -21.81
N PRO A 178 -1.64 -23.07 -22.16
CA PRO A 178 -1.21 -24.07 -21.18
C PRO A 178 -0.18 -23.58 -20.13
N ASN A 179 0.59 -22.51 -20.35
CA ASN A 179 1.52 -21.91 -19.36
C ASN A 179 0.97 -20.62 -18.71
N PHE A 180 -0.35 -20.46 -18.67
CA PHE A 180 -0.98 -19.28 -18.12
C PHE A 180 -2.15 -19.61 -17.20
N GLU A 181 -2.37 -18.73 -16.22
CA GLU A 181 -3.53 -18.76 -15.34
C GLU A 181 -4.29 -17.45 -15.41
N MET A 182 -5.58 -17.56 -15.18
CA MET A 182 -6.47 -16.44 -14.91
C MET A 182 -6.52 -16.15 -13.41
N LEU A 183 -6.34 -14.88 -13.05
CA LEU A 183 -6.50 -14.44 -11.66
C LEU A 183 -7.92 -13.92 -11.44
N ARG A 184 -8.64 -14.53 -10.52
CA ARG A 184 -9.95 -14.04 -10.08
C ARG A 184 -9.82 -13.32 -8.74
N ILE A 185 -10.29 -12.09 -8.73
CA ILE A 185 -10.19 -11.15 -7.61
C ILE A 185 -11.61 -10.89 -7.10
N ASP A 186 -11.96 -11.49 -5.96
CA ASP A 186 -13.24 -11.28 -5.30
C ASP A 186 -13.08 -10.17 -4.24
N ILE A 187 -13.72 -9.02 -4.48
CA ILE A 187 -13.60 -7.83 -3.64
C ILE A 187 -14.89 -7.63 -2.83
N LYS A 188 -14.75 -7.54 -1.52
CA LYS A 188 -15.79 -7.07 -0.60
C LYS A 188 -15.40 -5.69 -0.09
N ARG A 189 -16.03 -4.65 -0.65
CA ARG A 189 -15.77 -3.22 -0.38
C ARG A 189 -15.90 -2.76 1.08
N GLY A 190 -16.33 -3.61 2.00
CA GLY A 190 -16.55 -3.22 3.39
C GLY A 190 -17.65 -2.15 3.56
N LYS A 191 -17.54 -1.36 4.63
CA LYS A 191 -18.48 -0.26 4.93
C LYS A 191 -17.75 1.07 4.79
N LYS A 192 -18.45 2.07 4.24
CA LYS A 192 -17.96 3.45 4.27
C LYS A 192 -17.87 3.93 5.71
N ILE A 193 -16.72 4.46 6.09
CA ILE A 193 -16.56 5.16 7.35
C ILE A 193 -17.11 6.58 7.25
N LYS A 194 -17.62 7.05 8.38
CA LYS A 194 -18.10 8.42 8.54
C LYS A 194 -17.21 9.12 9.56
N VAL A 195 -16.92 10.39 9.31
CA VAL A 195 -16.28 11.22 10.33
C VAL A 195 -17.27 11.42 11.48
N TYR A 196 -16.95 10.89 12.65
CA TYR A 196 -17.76 11.07 13.85
C TYR A 196 -17.55 12.45 14.43
N ASN A 197 -16.29 12.83 14.64
CA ASN A 197 -15.90 14.15 15.13
C ASN A 197 -14.54 14.57 14.57
N VAL A 198 -14.27 15.87 14.62
CA VAL A 198 -12.93 16.43 14.47
C VAL A 198 -12.56 17.07 15.80
N VAL A 199 -11.40 16.75 16.33
CA VAL A 199 -10.84 17.31 17.55
C VAL A 199 -9.66 18.20 17.15
N PHE A 200 -9.68 19.44 17.62
CA PHE A 200 -8.57 20.37 17.46
C PHE A 200 -7.80 20.45 18.78
N GLU A 201 -6.48 20.51 18.69
CA GLU A 201 -5.58 20.68 19.83
C GLU A 201 -4.65 21.87 19.54
N GLY A 202 -4.36 22.69 20.54
CA GLY A 202 -3.49 23.88 20.41
C GLY A 202 -4.17 25.12 19.79
N ASN A 203 -5.47 25.07 19.49
CA ASN A 203 -6.23 26.23 19.04
C ASN A 203 -6.81 27.04 20.22
N GLU A 204 -6.06 28.01 20.71
CA GLU A 204 -6.48 28.90 21.80
C GLU A 204 -7.21 30.15 21.29
N SER A 205 -6.79 30.68 20.14
CA SER A 205 -7.28 31.94 19.59
C SER A 205 -8.52 31.77 18.71
N ILE A 206 -8.75 30.57 18.17
CA ILE A 206 -9.90 30.27 17.31
C ILE A 206 -10.69 29.09 17.89
N GLU A 207 -11.97 29.32 18.18
CA GLU A 207 -12.89 28.26 18.60
C GLU A 207 -12.97 27.12 17.57
N ASP A 208 -13.03 25.87 18.07
CA ASP A 208 -13.21 24.63 17.29
C ASP A 208 -14.32 24.76 16.24
N LYS A 209 -15.43 25.42 16.60
CA LYS A 209 -16.60 25.58 15.73
C LYS A 209 -16.28 26.38 14.46
N LYS A 210 -15.36 27.35 14.55
CA LYS A 210 -14.93 28.15 13.39
C LYS A 210 -14.00 27.34 12.50
N LEU A 211 -13.03 26.63 13.08
CA LEU A 211 -12.13 25.74 12.33
C LEU A 211 -12.88 24.58 11.66
N ARG A 212 -13.85 24.00 12.37
CA ARG A 212 -14.69 22.90 11.87
C ARG A 212 -15.44 23.22 10.57
N LYS A 213 -15.81 24.49 10.36
CA LYS A 213 -16.50 24.95 9.14
C LYS A 213 -15.62 24.89 7.89
N LEU A 214 -14.31 24.95 8.06
CA LEU A 214 -13.31 24.87 6.98
C LEU A 214 -13.11 23.43 6.53
N ILE A 215 -13.39 22.44 7.38
CA ILE A 215 -13.18 21.02 7.11
C ILE A 215 -14.38 20.39 6.41
N LYS A 216 -14.13 19.74 5.27
CA LYS A 216 -15.08 18.84 4.62
C LYS A 216 -14.86 17.39 5.13
N PRO A 217 -15.93 16.62 5.40
CA PRO A 217 -17.34 17.00 5.37
C PRO A 217 -17.74 17.92 6.52
N LYS A 218 -18.61 18.92 6.27
CA LYS A 218 -19.02 19.96 7.23
C LYS A 218 -19.84 19.47 8.45
N ARG A 219 -20.17 18.17 8.55
CA ARG A 219 -21.11 17.64 9.56
C ARG A 219 -20.50 16.59 10.50
N THR A 220 -20.69 16.79 11.80
CA THR A 220 -20.71 15.76 12.87
C THR A 220 -22.13 15.17 12.92
N TYR A 221 -22.32 13.85 13.12
CA TYR A 221 -23.58 13.08 12.98
C TYR A 221 -24.90 13.68 13.55
N LYS A 222 -24.86 14.76 14.34
CA LYS A 222 -25.94 15.21 15.25
C LYS A 222 -27.05 16.18 14.74
N LYS A 223 -27.25 16.50 13.45
CA LYS A 223 -28.39 17.35 13.02
C LYS A 223 -29.12 16.92 11.73
N TRP A 224 -30.45 16.94 11.75
CA TRP A 224 -31.41 16.52 10.73
C TRP A 224 -31.34 17.38 9.44
N ASN A 225 -30.34 17.13 8.57
CA ASN A 225 -30.34 17.59 7.18
C ASN A 225 -29.98 16.42 6.24
N PRO A 226 -30.91 15.94 5.39
CA PRO A 226 -30.70 14.77 4.53
C PRO A 226 -29.74 15.01 3.35
N PHE A 227 -29.39 16.26 3.03
CA PHE A 227 -28.55 16.59 1.86
C PHE A 227 -27.04 16.70 2.18
N ALA A 228 -26.63 16.65 3.46
CA ALA A 228 -25.24 16.82 3.87
C ALA A 228 -24.50 15.47 3.99
N SER A 229 -23.49 15.23 3.15
CA SER A 229 -22.62 14.04 3.20
C SER A 229 -21.67 14.10 4.40
N SER A 230 -21.68 13.06 5.26
CA SER A 230 -20.73 12.88 6.38
C SER A 230 -19.63 11.86 6.05
N LYS A 231 -19.41 11.59 4.76
CA LYS A 231 -18.47 10.56 4.27
C LYS A 231 -17.06 11.12 4.32
N PHE A 232 -16.13 10.36 4.90
CA PHE A 232 -14.71 10.69 4.84
C PHE A 232 -14.19 10.41 3.42
N VAL A 233 -13.34 11.29 2.90
CA VAL A 233 -12.58 11.11 1.65
C VAL A 233 -11.21 11.74 1.91
N GLU A 234 -10.12 11.01 1.73
CA GLU A 234 -8.75 11.51 1.94
C GLU A 234 -8.53 12.84 1.21
N ALA A 235 -8.98 12.92 -0.05
CA ALA A 235 -8.89 14.11 -0.90
C ALA A 235 -9.56 15.37 -0.30
N THR A 236 -10.54 15.22 0.60
CA THR A 236 -11.14 16.39 1.28
C THR A 236 -10.28 16.95 2.41
N TYR A 237 -9.31 16.16 2.90
CA TYR A 237 -8.38 16.55 3.95
C TYR A 237 -7.24 17.43 3.40
N GLU A 238 -6.68 17.06 2.24
CA GLU A 238 -5.64 17.85 1.55
C GLU A 238 -6.12 19.28 1.25
N GLU A 239 -7.38 19.46 0.84
CA GLU A 239 -7.98 20.80 0.65
C GLU A 239 -8.15 21.58 1.96
N THR A 240 -8.21 20.91 3.10
CA THR A 240 -8.56 21.51 4.40
C THR A 240 -7.36 22.19 5.06
N ARG A 241 -6.17 21.59 4.97
CA ARG A 241 -4.93 22.12 5.55
C ARG A 241 -4.64 23.58 5.17
N PRO A 242 -4.63 23.97 3.88
CA PRO A 242 -4.37 25.36 3.50
C PRO A 242 -5.46 26.30 4.02
N ALA A 243 -6.72 25.88 4.08
CA ALA A 243 -7.82 26.72 4.57
C ALA A 243 -7.68 27.05 6.06
N ILE A 244 -7.22 26.10 6.89
CA ILE A 244 -6.94 26.33 8.32
C ILE A 244 -5.80 27.34 8.47
N ILE A 245 -4.67 27.12 7.79
CA ILE A 245 -3.50 27.99 7.88
C ILE A 245 -3.84 29.40 7.37
N GLN A 246 -4.54 29.51 6.24
CA GLN A 246 -5.01 30.79 5.71
C GLN A 246 -5.90 31.53 6.72
N LYS A 247 -6.76 30.80 7.45
CA LYS A 247 -7.59 31.41 8.47
C LYS A 247 -6.78 32.02 9.61
N TYR A 248 -5.71 31.36 10.05
CA TYR A 248 -4.78 31.89 11.05
C TYR A 248 -3.96 33.06 10.50
N SER A 249 -3.46 32.95 9.27
CA SER A 249 -2.71 34.03 8.60
C SER A 249 -3.55 35.32 8.51
N SER A 250 -4.84 35.22 8.17
CA SER A 250 -5.77 36.37 8.14
C SER A 250 -6.01 37.04 9.50
N LEU A 251 -5.62 36.39 10.60
CA LEU A 251 -5.76 36.89 11.96
C LEU A 251 -4.42 37.33 12.57
N GLY A 252 -3.35 37.38 11.78
CA GLY A 252 -2.02 37.83 12.22
C GLY A 252 -1.10 36.73 12.71
N TYR A 253 -1.50 35.47 12.61
CA TYR A 253 -0.68 34.35 13.04
C TYR A 253 0.17 33.85 11.87
N ARG A 254 1.27 34.55 11.61
CA ARG A 254 2.15 34.27 10.47
C ARG A 254 2.87 32.93 10.59
N ASP A 255 3.27 32.57 11.80
CA ASP A 255 4.04 31.35 12.08
C ASP A 255 3.12 30.14 12.36
N ALA A 256 1.81 30.30 12.13
CA ALA A 256 0.84 29.25 12.37
C ALA A 256 1.06 28.06 11.43
N HIS A 257 1.16 26.87 12.00
CA HIS A 257 1.36 25.66 11.25
C HIS A 257 0.69 24.47 11.92
N LEU A 258 0.50 23.41 11.15
CA LEU A 258 -0.11 22.17 11.62
C LEU A 258 1.02 21.28 12.17
N VAL A 259 0.95 20.95 13.46
CA VAL A 259 1.98 20.15 14.16
C VAL A 259 1.87 18.69 13.74
N TYR A 260 0.65 18.13 13.84
CA TYR A 260 0.35 16.79 13.36
C TYR A 260 -1.14 16.64 13.11
N ASP A 261 -1.48 15.66 12.29
CA ASP A 261 -2.82 15.18 12.10
C ASP A 261 -2.88 13.66 12.20
N SER A 262 -4.00 13.15 12.68
CA SER A 262 -4.20 11.69 12.76
C SER A 262 -5.65 11.30 12.66
N ILE A 263 -5.88 10.11 12.11
CA ILE A 263 -7.20 9.50 12.00
C ILE A 263 -7.28 8.37 13.02
N ILE A 264 -8.06 8.57 14.07
CA ILE A 264 -8.26 7.60 15.14
C ILE A 264 -9.56 6.84 14.87
N ARG A 265 -9.45 5.52 14.84
CA ARG A 265 -10.63 4.66 14.71
C ARG A 265 -11.44 4.67 16.01
N LYS A 266 -12.69 5.12 15.95
CA LYS A 266 -13.63 5.01 17.08
C LYS A 266 -14.30 3.64 17.11
N ASP A 267 -14.80 3.19 15.96
CA ASP A 267 -15.42 1.86 15.83
C ASP A 267 -15.34 1.32 14.39
N LYS A 268 -16.15 0.31 14.05
CA LYS A 268 -16.17 -0.27 12.70
C LYS A 268 -16.72 0.67 11.61
N LYS A 269 -17.38 1.77 11.97
CA LYS A 269 -18.12 2.68 11.08
C LYS A 269 -17.66 4.13 11.19
N TYR A 270 -16.98 4.49 12.27
CA TYR A 270 -16.67 5.86 12.62
C TYR A 270 -15.19 6.08 12.92
N VAL A 271 -14.69 7.23 12.46
CA VAL A 271 -13.35 7.73 12.76
C VAL A 271 -13.44 9.11 13.41
N ILE A 272 -12.43 9.45 14.21
CA ILE A 272 -12.21 10.78 14.76
C ILE A 272 -10.95 11.32 14.10
N ILE A 273 -11.04 12.52 13.56
CA ILE A 273 -9.87 13.22 13.02
C ILE A 273 -9.32 14.10 14.14
N LYS A 274 -8.03 13.99 14.42
CA LYS A 274 -7.31 14.90 15.32
C LYS A 274 -6.40 15.80 14.50
N ILE A 275 -6.40 17.08 14.84
CA ILE A 275 -5.56 18.09 14.19
C ILE A 275 -4.95 18.93 15.30
N ALA A 276 -3.63 18.88 15.43
CA ALA A 276 -2.89 19.75 16.33
C ALA A 276 -2.30 20.93 15.56
N ILE A 277 -2.48 22.12 16.11
CA ILE A 277 -2.09 23.38 15.51
C ILE A 277 -1.19 24.11 16.50
N ASP A 278 -0.08 24.65 16.02
CA ASP A 278 0.67 25.67 16.72
C ASP A 278 0.30 27.01 16.07
N GLU A 279 -0.35 27.88 16.82
CA GLU A 279 -0.77 29.19 16.34
C GLU A 279 0.43 30.13 16.17
N GLY A 280 1.50 29.92 16.91
CA GLY A 280 2.62 30.85 16.99
C GLY A 280 2.22 32.22 17.55
N LYS A 281 2.99 33.25 17.19
CA LYS A 281 2.79 34.61 17.69
C LYS A 281 1.88 35.42 16.77
N LYS A 282 1.11 36.33 17.37
CA LYS A 282 0.32 37.32 16.63
C LYS A 282 1.18 38.51 16.23
N TYR A 283 1.16 38.82 14.94
CA TYR A 283 1.89 39.92 14.33
C TYR A 283 0.97 41.08 13.96
N TYR A 284 1.56 42.26 13.93
CA TYR A 284 0.92 43.52 13.57
C TYR A 284 1.79 44.24 12.56
N PHE A 285 1.15 44.97 11.65
CA PHE A 285 1.87 45.85 10.74
C PHE A 285 2.62 46.92 11.53
N ARG A 286 3.93 47.04 11.29
CA ARG A 286 4.77 48.07 11.90
C ARG A 286 4.85 49.28 10.97
N ASN A 287 6.05 49.80 10.73
CA ASN A 287 6.26 50.84 9.75
C ASN A 287 6.38 50.18 8.37
N ILE A 288 5.65 50.71 7.39
CA ILE A 288 5.76 50.33 5.99
C ILE A 288 6.62 51.41 5.32
N THR A 289 7.59 51.00 4.51
CA THR A 289 8.51 51.92 3.85
C THR A 289 8.64 51.50 2.40
N TRP A 290 8.33 52.41 1.50
CA TRP A 290 8.50 52.23 0.07
C TRP A 290 9.93 52.59 -0.32
N ILE A 291 10.56 51.74 -1.13
CA ILE A 291 11.92 51.93 -1.63
C ILE A 291 11.88 51.78 -3.15
N GLY A 292 12.54 52.68 -3.87
CA GLY A 292 12.64 52.62 -5.34
C GLY A 292 11.45 53.18 -6.12
N ASN A 293 10.43 53.73 -5.45
CA ASN A 293 9.33 54.41 -6.11
C ASN A 293 9.77 55.79 -6.63
N THR A 294 10.00 55.91 -7.94
CA THR A 294 10.35 57.18 -8.60
C THR A 294 9.15 57.87 -9.25
N LYS A 295 8.17 57.08 -9.69
CA LYS A 295 6.99 57.56 -10.44
C LYS A 295 5.91 58.13 -9.52
N TYR A 296 5.51 57.39 -8.48
CA TYR A 296 4.48 57.83 -7.53
C TYR A 296 5.08 58.18 -6.17
N ARG A 297 4.51 59.21 -5.53
CA ARG A 297 4.90 59.63 -4.18
C ARG A 297 4.46 58.59 -3.16
N THR A 298 5.29 58.38 -2.13
CA THR A 298 5.05 57.47 -1.00
C THR A 298 3.66 57.70 -0.37
N SER A 299 3.25 58.95 -0.18
CA SER A 299 1.93 59.28 0.40
C SER A 299 0.74 58.77 -0.41
N LEU A 300 0.85 58.73 -1.74
CA LEU A 300 -0.19 58.17 -2.60
C LEU A 300 -0.26 56.65 -2.45
N LEU A 301 0.90 55.99 -2.42
CA LEU A 301 1.01 54.54 -2.22
C LEU A 301 0.50 54.12 -0.84
N ASP A 302 0.77 54.90 0.21
CA ASP A 302 0.27 54.66 1.55
C ASP A 302 -1.27 54.73 1.61
N THR A 303 -1.84 55.72 0.93
CA THR A 303 -3.30 55.91 0.84
C THR A 303 -3.95 54.74 0.11
N LEU A 304 -3.34 54.28 -0.99
CA LEU A 304 -3.85 53.16 -1.78
C LEU A 304 -3.72 51.82 -1.05
N LEU A 305 -2.59 51.61 -0.36
CA LEU A 305 -2.36 50.43 0.46
C LEU A 305 -3.40 50.35 1.59
N GLY A 306 -3.69 51.48 2.25
CA GLY A 306 -4.76 51.57 3.25
C GLY A 306 -4.54 50.64 4.45
N ILE A 307 -3.28 50.47 4.87
CA ILE A 307 -2.88 49.67 6.04
C ILE A 307 -2.13 50.59 7.00
N SER A 308 -2.68 50.74 8.21
CA SER A 308 -2.10 51.56 9.26
C SER A 308 -1.18 50.75 10.17
N LYS A 309 -0.19 51.44 10.76
CA LYS A 309 0.64 50.86 11.82
C LYS A 309 -0.23 50.41 13.00
N GLY A 310 0.00 49.19 13.48
CA GLY A 310 -0.73 48.59 14.59
C GLY A 310 -1.94 47.76 14.15
N GLU A 311 -2.31 47.77 12.86
CA GLU A 311 -3.30 46.82 12.33
C GLU A 311 -2.79 45.39 12.40
N ILE A 312 -3.71 44.43 12.54
CA ILE A 312 -3.39 43.00 12.55
C ILE A 312 -2.76 42.63 11.19
N TYR A 313 -1.65 41.89 11.22
CA TYR A 313 -1.03 41.39 10.00
C TYR A 313 -2.00 40.47 9.26
N ASP A 314 -2.25 40.73 7.99
CA ASP A 314 -3.01 39.83 7.12
C ASP A 314 -2.31 39.78 5.77
N GLN A 315 -1.67 38.64 5.49
CA GLN A 315 -0.93 38.45 4.24
C GLN A 315 -1.85 38.55 3.02
N SER A 316 -3.07 38.02 3.09
CA SER A 316 -4.00 38.05 1.95
C SER A 316 -4.47 39.49 1.67
N ARG A 317 -4.73 40.28 2.72
CA ARG A 317 -5.04 41.71 2.58
C ARG A 317 -3.86 42.50 2.02
N LEU A 318 -2.64 42.21 2.47
CA LEU A 318 -1.44 42.87 1.93
C LEU A 318 -1.25 42.55 0.45
N GLU A 319 -1.28 41.27 0.08
CA GLU A 319 -1.09 40.82 -1.31
C GLU A 319 -2.15 41.41 -2.25
N SER A 320 -3.43 41.37 -1.87
CA SER A 320 -4.52 41.98 -2.66
C SER A 320 -4.43 43.50 -2.81
N LYS A 321 -3.67 44.19 -1.95
CA LYS A 321 -3.40 45.63 -2.08
C LYS A 321 -2.15 45.94 -2.90
N LEU A 322 -1.24 44.99 -2.99
CA LEU A 322 -0.03 45.08 -3.80
C LEU A 322 -0.29 44.63 -5.24
N PHE A 323 -1.09 43.57 -5.44
CA PHE A 323 -1.25 42.87 -6.71
C PHE A 323 -2.69 42.45 -6.98
N MET A 324 -3.13 42.59 -8.23
CA MET A 324 -4.32 41.93 -8.81
C MET A 324 -5.59 41.97 -7.93
N SER A 325 -5.94 43.14 -7.41
CA SER A 325 -7.22 43.39 -6.77
C SER A 325 -8.35 43.22 -7.78
N GLU A 326 -9.41 42.49 -7.41
CA GLU A 326 -10.59 42.27 -8.28
C GLU A 326 -11.25 43.58 -8.72
N ASN A 327 -11.03 44.67 -7.98
CA ASN A 327 -11.60 45.98 -8.29
C ASN A 327 -10.61 46.91 -9.01
N GLY A 328 -9.40 46.45 -9.36
CA GLY A 328 -8.34 47.25 -10.00
C GLY A 328 -7.71 48.32 -9.09
N PHE A 329 -8.10 48.38 -7.82
CA PHE A 329 -7.56 49.32 -6.83
C PHE A 329 -6.43 48.67 -6.02
N ASP A 330 -5.32 48.39 -6.70
CA ASP A 330 -4.06 47.96 -6.10
C ASP A 330 -2.88 48.69 -6.73
N ILE A 331 -1.72 48.55 -6.09
CA ILE A 331 -0.52 49.26 -6.50
C ILE A 331 -0.01 48.76 -7.85
N SER A 332 -0.06 47.46 -8.15
CA SER A 332 0.38 46.95 -9.45
C SER A 332 -0.49 47.48 -10.59
N SER A 333 -1.81 47.53 -10.43
CA SER A 333 -2.73 48.10 -11.42
C SER A 333 -2.43 49.57 -11.70
N LEU A 334 -2.15 50.37 -10.66
CA LEU A 334 -1.77 51.77 -10.82
C LEU A 334 -0.56 51.94 -11.74
N TYR A 335 0.45 51.07 -11.62
CA TYR A 335 1.63 51.10 -12.49
C TYR A 335 1.34 50.51 -13.89
N MET A 336 0.56 49.44 -13.98
CA MET A 336 0.18 48.82 -15.26
C MET A 336 -0.63 49.76 -16.17
N ASP A 337 -1.51 50.56 -15.59
CA ASP A 337 -2.29 51.58 -16.32
C ASP A 337 -1.38 52.62 -17.00
N ASP A 338 -0.20 52.89 -16.42
CA ASP A 338 0.83 53.78 -16.95
C ASP A 338 1.86 53.04 -17.83
N GLY A 339 1.62 51.78 -18.19
CA GLY A 339 2.43 50.98 -19.12
C GLY A 339 3.58 50.19 -18.49
N TYR A 340 3.63 50.09 -17.16
CA TYR A 340 4.65 49.29 -16.45
C TYR A 340 4.13 47.86 -16.22
N LEU A 341 4.61 46.92 -17.03
CA LEU A 341 4.07 45.54 -17.11
C LEU A 341 4.75 44.51 -16.18
N PHE A 342 5.79 44.87 -15.44
CA PHE A 342 6.57 43.95 -14.61
C PHE A 342 6.91 44.54 -13.24
#